data_AF-A0A3A0CMY6-F1
#
_entry.id   AF-A0A3A0CMY6-F1
#
_cell.length_a   1.000
_cell.length_b   1.000
_cell.length_c   1.000
_cell.angle_alpha   90.00
_cell.angle_beta   90.00
_cell.angle_gamma   90.00
#
_symmetry.space_group_name_H-M   'P 1'
#
loop_
_entity.id
_entity.type
_entity.pdbx_description
1 polymer ?
#
loop_
_entity_poly.entity_id
_entity_poly.type
_entity_poly.pdbx_seq_one_letter_code
_entity_poly.pdbx_strand_id
1 'polypeptide(L)'
;MTPNTHRRILARPALIGAVVAPIVAALFAAAPRAAAQPDGPESPPHAGRPDDEGDRPRFGERFRRARERWRDRRETGPRDDLPVPPELADDIMKMVKEKFPERYDRLAALKEKNPRRFEMMIKRMAPVAIEYFKLREEAPELAETIIREFKNQERLHELSRQYQAAKNDPARQAELEQEITDLVRAQDQFLQQRVAFRLKDFEERLRRQQAWLELQRARMEREKSRSEERVADRVARIKLGDVAPPELPIGPLGPGAPGDRPGHDRFRGPRGRGGFGEQGPDEGPLPAGRPARPRHRGRGAENPPPRDGADHEAPPPPEHEPPPTPD
;
A
#
# COMPACT_ATOMS: atom_id res chain seq x y z
N MET A 1 37.74 30.12 -37.77
CA MET A 1 37.09 28.86 -38.16
C MET A 1 37.70 27.73 -37.35
N THR A 2 37.02 27.32 -36.27
CA THR A 2 37.47 26.26 -35.36
C THR A 2 36.37 25.20 -35.30
N PRO A 3 36.67 23.90 -35.47
CA PRO A 3 35.64 22.87 -35.47
C PRO A 3 35.15 22.58 -34.05
N ASN A 4 33.83 22.57 -33.91
CA ASN A 4 33.13 22.36 -32.66
C ASN A 4 33.02 20.85 -32.37
N THR A 5 33.73 20.40 -31.34
CA THR A 5 33.87 19.00 -30.94
C THR A 5 32.60 18.53 -30.21
N HIS A 6 31.70 17.82 -30.89
CA HIS A 6 30.57 17.15 -30.26
C HIS A 6 31.04 15.98 -29.37
N ARG A 7 31.23 16.23 -28.08
CA ARG A 7 31.31 15.19 -27.04
C ARG A 7 29.92 14.57 -26.83
N ARG A 8 29.67 13.44 -27.49
CA ARG A 8 28.57 12.52 -27.12
C ARG A 8 28.89 11.90 -25.75
N ILE A 9 28.22 12.38 -24.71
CA ILE A 9 28.20 11.74 -23.39
C ILE A 9 27.26 10.54 -23.50
N LEU A 10 27.84 9.35 -23.60
CA LEU A 10 27.14 8.08 -23.45
C LEU A 10 26.70 7.94 -21.99
N ALA A 11 25.41 8.13 -21.74
CA ALA A 11 24.80 7.80 -20.47
C ALA A 11 24.82 6.27 -20.29
N ARG A 12 25.64 5.79 -19.36
CA ARG A 12 25.62 4.39 -18.91
C ARG A 12 24.36 4.18 -18.07
N PRO A 13 23.47 3.21 -18.39
CA PRO A 13 22.41 2.84 -17.48
C PRO A 13 23.04 2.17 -16.24
N ALA A 14 22.83 2.79 -15.08
CA ALA A 14 23.18 2.20 -13.80
C ALA A 14 22.31 0.95 -13.60
N LEU A 15 22.95 -0.21 -13.55
CA LEU A 15 22.39 -1.47 -13.07
C LEU A 15 22.03 -1.31 -11.59
N ILE A 16 20.81 -0.85 -11.30
CA ILE A 16 20.21 -0.99 -9.98
C ILE A 16 19.68 -2.42 -9.88
N GLY A 17 20.57 -3.32 -9.46
CA GLY A 17 20.18 -4.61 -8.90
C GLY A 17 19.53 -4.38 -7.55
N ALA A 18 18.22 -4.60 -7.45
CA ALA A 18 17.50 -4.59 -6.19
C ALA A 18 16.43 -5.69 -6.17
N VAL A 19 16.86 -6.85 -5.65
CA VAL A 19 16.12 -7.87 -4.88
C VAL A 19 14.59 -7.79 -4.98
N VAL A 20 14.03 -8.44 -6.00
CA VAL A 20 12.63 -8.84 -6.00
C VAL A 20 12.54 -10.19 -5.28
N ALA A 21 12.02 -10.16 -4.05
CA ALA A 21 11.77 -11.37 -3.27
C ALA A 21 10.62 -12.19 -3.91
N PRO A 22 10.77 -13.51 -4.09
CA PRO A 22 9.68 -14.34 -4.57
C PRO A 22 8.65 -14.55 -3.45
N ILE A 23 7.41 -14.08 -3.65
CA ILE A 23 6.27 -14.31 -2.74
C ILE A 23 5.54 -15.64 -3.03
N VAL A 24 6.01 -16.47 -3.96
CA VAL A 24 5.31 -17.71 -4.34
C VAL A 24 6.05 -18.95 -3.81
N ALA A 25 5.93 -19.21 -2.50
CA ALA A 25 6.07 -20.56 -1.92
C ALA A 25 5.81 -20.50 -0.40
N ALA A 26 4.56 -20.51 0.03
CA ALA A 26 4.22 -20.68 1.46
C ALA A 26 3.08 -21.69 1.70
N LEU A 27 2.89 -22.63 0.78
CA LEU A 27 1.81 -23.63 0.85
C LEU A 27 2.27 -25.10 0.86
N PHE A 28 3.58 -25.39 0.87
CA PHE A 28 4.07 -26.78 0.77
C PHE A 28 5.25 -27.07 1.69
N ALA A 29 4.98 -27.26 2.98
CA ALA A 29 5.95 -27.86 3.91
C ALA A 29 5.22 -28.78 4.89
N ALA A 30 4.82 -29.95 4.40
CA ALA A 30 4.56 -31.15 5.19
C ALA A 30 4.75 -32.35 4.27
N ALA A 31 6.00 -32.81 4.13
CA ALA A 31 6.31 -34.11 3.57
C ALA A 31 7.05 -34.93 4.64
N PRO A 32 6.70 -36.20 4.87
CA PRO A 32 7.37 -37.03 5.85
C PRO A 32 8.77 -37.39 5.34
N ARG A 33 9.79 -37.11 6.15
CA ARG A 33 11.16 -37.54 5.93
C ARG A 33 11.27 -39.00 6.38
N ALA A 34 11.12 -39.93 5.45
CA ALA A 34 11.33 -41.35 5.69
C ALA A 34 12.30 -41.93 4.65
N ALA A 35 13.41 -42.44 5.20
CA ALA A 35 14.24 -43.56 4.76
C ALA A 35 15.04 -43.53 3.44
N ALA A 36 16.29 -44.03 3.61
CA ALA A 36 17.16 -44.72 2.65
C ALA A 36 18.29 -43.89 2.03
N GLN A 37 19.39 -43.79 2.79
CA GLN A 37 20.74 -43.53 2.28
C GLN A 37 21.34 -44.89 1.89
N PRO A 38 21.73 -45.13 0.63
CA PRO A 38 22.52 -46.31 0.26
C PRO A 38 23.99 -46.07 0.64
N ASP A 39 24.57 -47.07 1.31
CA ASP A 39 26.00 -47.16 1.60
C ASP A 39 26.81 -47.16 0.30
N GLY A 40 27.75 -46.21 0.19
CA GLY A 40 28.65 -46.03 -0.95
C GLY A 40 29.94 -45.32 -0.52
N PRO A 41 31.04 -45.53 -1.25
CA PRO A 41 32.35 -45.87 -0.67
C PRO A 41 33.12 -44.70 -0.07
N GLU A 42 34.00 -45.09 0.85
CA GLU A 42 34.93 -44.30 1.66
C GLU A 42 35.52 -43.09 0.91
N SER A 43 35.23 -41.91 1.44
CA SER A 43 35.90 -40.67 1.03
C SER A 43 37.35 -40.68 1.52
N PRO A 44 38.32 -40.24 0.71
CA PRO A 44 39.72 -40.16 1.11
C PRO A 44 39.92 -39.20 2.29
N PRO A 45 40.93 -39.42 3.14
CA PRO A 45 41.19 -38.59 4.31
C PRO A 45 41.53 -37.17 3.87
N HIS A 46 40.60 -36.24 4.12
CA HIS A 46 40.88 -34.81 3.98
C HIS A 46 41.91 -34.39 5.02
N ALA A 47 43.13 -34.17 4.55
CA ALA A 47 44.18 -33.50 5.28
C ALA A 47 43.66 -32.16 5.84
N GLY A 48 43.92 -31.95 7.13
CA GLY A 48 43.40 -30.88 7.96
C GLY A 48 43.48 -29.50 7.30
N ARG A 49 42.31 -28.89 7.15
CA ARG A 49 42.19 -27.46 6.92
C ARG A 49 42.06 -26.82 8.32
N PRO A 50 42.95 -25.87 8.69
CA PRO A 50 42.94 -25.28 10.01
C PRO A 50 41.62 -24.54 10.27
N ASP A 51 41.19 -24.63 11.51
CA ASP A 51 39.97 -24.07 12.09
C ASP A 51 39.90 -22.55 11.89
N ASP A 52 39.32 -22.11 10.78
CA ASP A 52 38.83 -20.74 10.61
C ASP A 52 37.35 -20.72 11.04
N GLU A 53 37.15 -20.96 12.34
CA GLU A 53 35.87 -20.93 13.06
C GLU A 53 35.49 -19.47 13.39
N GLY A 54 35.60 -18.59 12.38
CA GLY A 54 35.28 -17.18 12.43
C GLY A 54 33.91 -16.89 11.81
N ASP A 55 32.85 -17.18 12.57
CA ASP A 55 31.60 -16.38 12.64
C ASP A 55 30.98 -15.90 11.31
N ARG A 56 30.97 -16.73 10.26
CA ARG A 56 30.21 -16.46 9.04
C ARG A 56 28.79 -17.00 9.23
N PRO A 57 27.75 -16.15 9.40
CA PRO A 57 26.39 -16.63 9.52
C PRO A 57 26.04 -17.44 8.27
N ARG A 58 25.75 -18.72 8.47
CA ARG A 58 25.31 -19.66 7.41
C ARG A 58 24.29 -18.93 6.54
N PHE A 59 24.59 -18.80 5.25
CA PHE A 59 23.76 -18.08 4.28
C PHE A 59 22.28 -18.51 4.32
N GLY A 60 22.00 -19.75 4.72
CA GLY A 60 20.65 -20.26 4.97
C GLY A 60 19.87 -19.60 6.13
N GLU A 61 20.53 -19.14 7.20
CA GLU A 61 19.84 -18.50 8.34
C GLU A 61 19.38 -17.08 8.02
N ARG A 62 20.13 -16.33 7.20
CA ARG A 62 19.69 -15.01 6.72
C ARG A 62 18.44 -15.11 5.85
N PHE A 63 18.37 -16.12 4.97
CA PHE A 63 17.17 -16.37 4.17
C PHE A 63 15.99 -16.88 5.00
N ARG A 64 16.24 -17.73 6.01
CA ARG A 64 15.19 -18.21 6.92
C ARG A 64 14.60 -17.09 7.78
N ARG A 65 15.46 -16.25 8.37
CA ARG A 65 15.04 -15.06 9.14
C ARG A 65 14.42 -13.98 8.25
N ALA A 66 14.85 -13.84 6.99
CA ALA A 66 14.18 -12.96 6.04
C ALA A 66 12.77 -13.47 5.74
N ARG A 67 12.60 -14.77 5.48
CA ARG A 67 11.29 -15.39 5.23
C ARG A 67 10.36 -15.32 6.46
N GLU A 68 10.90 -15.48 7.67
CA GLU A 68 10.17 -15.27 8.93
C GLU A 68 9.75 -13.81 9.10
N ARG A 69 10.64 -12.83 8.90
CA ARG A 69 10.28 -11.40 8.96
C ARG A 69 9.25 -10.98 7.92
N TRP A 70 9.26 -11.60 6.73
CA TRP A 70 8.23 -11.37 5.71
C TRP A 70 6.89 -12.02 6.08
N ARG A 71 6.88 -13.12 6.86
CA ARG A 71 5.68 -13.72 7.46
C ARG A 71 5.15 -12.87 8.60
N ASP A 72 6.02 -12.45 9.52
CA ASP A 72 5.68 -11.61 10.67
C ASP A 72 5.13 -10.25 10.20
N ARG A 73 5.65 -9.68 9.11
CA ARG A 73 5.14 -8.42 8.55
C ARG A 73 3.74 -8.57 7.92
N ARG A 74 3.27 -9.79 7.62
CA ARG A 74 1.86 -10.08 7.30
C ARG A 74 1.03 -10.34 8.55
N GLU A 75 1.57 -11.05 9.54
CA GLU A 75 0.86 -11.39 10.79
C GLU A 75 0.67 -10.19 11.75
N THR A 76 1.52 -9.16 11.70
CA THR A 76 1.43 -8.00 12.63
C THR A 76 0.51 -6.86 12.13
N GLY A 77 -0.32 -7.11 11.12
CA GLY A 77 -1.36 -6.17 10.69
C GLY A 77 -2.69 -6.45 11.41
N PRO A 78 -3.35 -5.46 12.04
CA PRO A 78 -4.63 -5.68 12.72
C PRO A 78 -5.74 -5.88 11.67
N ARG A 79 -5.93 -7.13 11.19
CA ARG A 79 -7.07 -7.56 10.34
C ARG A 79 -7.17 -9.05 10.02
N ASP A 80 -6.18 -9.89 10.35
CA ASP A 80 -6.21 -11.32 10.01
C ASP A 80 -7.20 -12.15 10.82
N ASP A 81 -7.94 -11.57 11.76
CA ASP A 81 -9.02 -12.25 12.50
C ASP A 81 -10.43 -11.84 12.05
N LEU A 82 -10.57 -10.78 11.26
CA LEU A 82 -11.90 -10.36 10.81
C LEU A 82 -12.47 -11.40 9.83
N PRO A 83 -13.74 -11.82 10.01
CA PRO A 83 -14.40 -12.66 9.03
C PRO A 83 -14.53 -11.91 7.70
N VAL A 84 -14.40 -12.64 6.60
CA VAL A 84 -14.64 -12.06 5.27
C VAL A 84 -16.12 -11.68 5.18
N PRO A 85 -16.48 -10.45 4.78
CA PRO A 85 -17.88 -10.08 4.57
C PRO A 85 -18.56 -11.08 3.62
N PRO A 86 -19.82 -11.50 3.89
CA PRO A 86 -20.50 -12.52 3.10
C PRO A 86 -20.65 -12.09 1.63
N GLU A 87 -20.97 -10.82 1.39
CA GLU A 87 -21.05 -10.23 0.04
C GLU A 87 -19.74 -10.42 -0.74
N LEU A 88 -18.60 -10.11 -0.10
CA LEU A 88 -17.29 -10.31 -0.72
C LEU A 88 -16.99 -11.79 -0.96
N ALA A 89 -17.40 -12.68 -0.07
CA ALA A 89 -17.23 -14.12 -0.27
C ALA A 89 -18.04 -14.63 -1.48
N ASP A 90 -19.25 -14.12 -1.68
CA ASP A 90 -20.10 -14.44 -2.82
C ASP A 90 -19.54 -13.87 -4.14
N ASP A 91 -19.03 -12.64 -4.12
CA ASP A 91 -18.33 -12.05 -5.27
C ASP A 91 -17.08 -12.85 -5.65
N ILE A 92 -16.30 -13.28 -4.65
CA ILE A 92 -15.16 -14.17 -4.87
C ILE A 92 -15.62 -15.47 -5.52
N MET A 93 -16.68 -16.10 -4.99
CA MET A 93 -17.22 -17.34 -5.57
C MET A 93 -17.71 -17.16 -7.00
N LYS A 94 -18.33 -16.02 -7.32
CA LYS A 94 -18.77 -15.67 -8.68
C LYS A 94 -17.57 -15.52 -9.62
N MET A 95 -16.54 -14.78 -9.21
CA MET A 95 -15.30 -14.65 -9.97
C MET A 95 -14.63 -16.02 -10.19
N VAL A 96 -14.55 -16.86 -9.16
CA VAL A 96 -13.96 -18.20 -9.28
C VAL A 96 -14.79 -19.07 -10.22
N LYS A 97 -16.12 -19.02 -10.17
CA LYS A 97 -17.00 -19.74 -11.09
C LYS A 97 -16.73 -19.37 -12.54
N GLU A 98 -16.59 -18.08 -12.81
CA GLU A 98 -16.38 -17.55 -14.17
C GLU A 98 -14.98 -17.91 -14.70
N LYS A 99 -13.94 -17.72 -13.89
CA LYS A 99 -12.54 -17.79 -14.36
C LYS A 99 -11.86 -19.14 -14.08
N PHE A 100 -12.36 -19.91 -13.11
CA PHE A 100 -11.78 -21.16 -12.60
C PHE A 100 -12.88 -22.19 -12.20
N PRO A 101 -13.68 -22.70 -13.16
CA PRO A 101 -14.85 -23.53 -12.87
C PRO A 101 -14.51 -24.78 -12.04
N GLU A 102 -13.42 -25.49 -12.35
CA GLU A 102 -13.00 -26.68 -11.59
C GLU A 102 -12.62 -26.35 -10.13
N ARG A 103 -12.14 -25.12 -9.88
CA ARG A 103 -11.85 -24.66 -8.52
C ARG A 103 -13.13 -24.26 -7.79
N TYR A 104 -14.09 -23.68 -8.51
CA TYR A 104 -15.40 -23.37 -7.98
C TYR A 104 -16.09 -24.63 -7.47
N ASP A 105 -16.12 -25.71 -8.25
CA ASP A 105 -16.77 -26.97 -7.84
C ASP A 105 -16.13 -27.54 -6.56
N ARG A 106 -14.79 -27.49 -6.48
CA ARG A 106 -14.04 -27.89 -5.28
C ARG A 106 -14.37 -27.01 -4.07
N LEU A 107 -14.47 -25.69 -4.25
CA LEU A 107 -14.81 -24.77 -3.16
C LEU A 107 -16.28 -24.90 -2.74
N ALA A 108 -17.20 -25.13 -3.68
CA ALA A 108 -18.61 -25.35 -3.39
C ALA A 108 -18.80 -26.63 -2.57
N ALA A 109 -18.20 -27.75 -3.01
CA ALA A 109 -18.20 -28.99 -2.23
C ALA A 109 -17.52 -28.83 -0.86
N LEU A 110 -16.48 -27.99 -0.78
CA LEU A 110 -15.80 -27.70 0.50
C LEU A 110 -16.68 -26.86 1.43
N LYS A 111 -17.47 -25.92 0.91
CA LYS A 111 -18.43 -25.12 1.69
C LYS A 111 -19.44 -26.00 2.42
N GLU A 112 -19.93 -27.05 1.76
CA GLU A 112 -20.87 -28.01 2.34
C GLU A 112 -20.20 -28.96 3.34
N LYS A 113 -19.04 -29.53 2.98
CA LYS A 113 -18.37 -30.55 3.80
C LYS A 113 -17.63 -29.99 5.00
N ASN A 114 -17.02 -28.81 4.86
CA ASN A 114 -16.20 -28.19 5.91
C ASN A 114 -16.20 -26.65 5.76
N PRO A 115 -17.23 -25.96 6.31
CA PRO A 115 -17.39 -24.51 6.13
C PRO A 115 -16.21 -23.71 6.70
N ARG A 116 -15.59 -24.15 7.80
CA ARG A 116 -14.41 -23.49 8.37
C ARG A 116 -13.22 -23.50 7.40
N ARG A 117 -13.00 -24.63 6.71
CA ARG A 117 -11.92 -24.73 5.72
C ARG A 117 -12.23 -23.91 4.47
N PHE A 118 -13.49 -23.83 4.07
CA PHE A 118 -13.94 -22.92 3.02
C PHE A 118 -13.64 -21.46 3.37
N GLU A 119 -14.03 -20.99 4.57
CA GLU A 119 -13.77 -19.62 5.03
C GLU A 119 -12.27 -19.30 5.00
N MET A 120 -11.42 -20.20 5.49
CA MET A 120 -9.96 -20.03 5.43
C MET A 120 -9.45 -19.92 3.98
N MET A 121 -10.02 -20.67 3.04
CA MET A 121 -9.62 -20.60 1.63
C MET A 121 -10.08 -19.29 0.99
N ILE A 122 -11.33 -18.86 1.22
CA ILE A 122 -11.84 -17.57 0.74
C ILE A 122 -11.00 -16.42 1.31
N LYS A 123 -10.69 -16.45 2.60
CA LYS A 123 -9.85 -15.44 3.26
C LYS A 123 -8.46 -15.33 2.62
N ARG A 124 -7.85 -16.44 2.25
CA ARG A 124 -6.56 -16.46 1.52
C ARG A 124 -6.68 -15.89 0.11
N MET A 125 -7.83 -16.06 -0.54
CA MET A 125 -8.09 -15.55 -1.88
C MET A 125 -8.52 -14.08 -1.88
N ALA A 126 -9.08 -13.57 -0.78
CA ALA A 126 -9.66 -12.24 -0.69
C ALA A 126 -8.71 -11.10 -1.09
N PRO A 127 -7.43 -11.03 -0.65
CA PRO A 127 -6.55 -9.93 -1.05
C PRO A 127 -6.36 -9.83 -2.56
N VAL A 128 -6.25 -10.99 -3.23
CA VAL A 128 -6.09 -11.05 -4.69
C VAL A 128 -7.40 -10.69 -5.38
N ALA A 129 -8.53 -11.22 -4.90
CA ALA A 129 -9.83 -10.91 -5.49
C ALA A 129 -10.17 -9.42 -5.38
N ILE A 130 -9.88 -8.79 -4.24
CA ILE A 130 -10.03 -7.35 -4.05
C ILE A 130 -9.15 -6.58 -5.05
N GLU A 131 -7.90 -7.00 -5.24
CA GLU A 131 -7.01 -6.39 -6.24
C GLU A 131 -7.58 -6.56 -7.66
N TYR A 132 -8.08 -7.76 -7.99
CA TYR A 132 -8.72 -8.03 -9.28
C TYR A 132 -9.94 -7.14 -9.52
N PHE A 133 -10.85 -7.02 -8.54
CA PHE A 133 -12.06 -6.19 -8.70
C PHE A 133 -11.72 -4.72 -8.93
N LYS A 134 -10.74 -4.17 -8.20
CA LYS A 134 -10.25 -2.80 -8.43
C LYS A 134 -9.67 -2.63 -9.83
N LEU A 135 -8.76 -3.54 -10.23
CA LEU A 135 -8.13 -3.47 -11.54
C LEU A 135 -9.11 -3.71 -12.69
N ARG A 136 -10.18 -4.48 -12.47
CA ARG A 136 -11.18 -4.71 -13.51
C ARG A 136 -11.85 -3.41 -13.96
N GLU A 137 -12.04 -2.46 -13.03
CA GLU A 137 -12.63 -1.15 -13.31
C GLU A 137 -11.58 -0.16 -13.83
N GLU A 138 -10.39 -0.12 -13.23
CA GLU A 138 -9.37 0.90 -13.52
C GLU A 138 -8.43 0.52 -14.68
N ALA A 139 -8.09 -0.76 -14.81
CA ALA A 139 -7.08 -1.28 -15.73
C ALA A 139 -7.35 -2.76 -16.11
N PRO A 140 -8.37 -3.04 -16.96
CA PRO A 140 -8.87 -4.38 -17.21
C PRO A 140 -7.81 -5.35 -17.75
N GLU A 141 -6.83 -4.85 -18.50
CA GLU A 141 -5.71 -5.65 -19.01
C GLU A 141 -4.88 -6.28 -17.88
N LEU A 142 -4.69 -5.56 -16.76
CA LEU A 142 -3.96 -6.07 -15.59
C LEU A 142 -4.82 -6.95 -14.70
N ALA A 143 -6.13 -6.75 -14.69
CA ALA A 143 -7.03 -7.70 -14.06
C ALA A 143 -6.87 -9.08 -14.72
N GLU A 144 -6.77 -9.11 -16.05
CA GLU A 144 -6.54 -10.35 -16.80
C GLU A 144 -5.14 -10.95 -16.56
N THR A 145 -4.09 -10.14 -16.30
CA THR A 145 -2.77 -10.70 -15.93
C THR A 145 -2.82 -11.43 -14.59
N ILE A 146 -3.58 -10.94 -13.59
CA ILE A 146 -3.80 -11.66 -12.34
C ILE A 146 -4.44 -13.03 -12.58
N ILE A 147 -5.46 -13.09 -13.45
CA ILE A 147 -6.11 -14.37 -13.78
C ILE A 147 -5.13 -15.33 -14.45
N ARG A 148 -4.30 -14.83 -15.39
CA ARG A 148 -3.26 -15.64 -16.06
C ARG A 148 -2.21 -16.15 -15.07
N GLU A 149 -1.76 -15.33 -14.12
CA GLU A 149 -0.84 -15.75 -13.07
C GLU A 149 -1.40 -16.93 -12.26
N PHE A 150 -2.69 -16.87 -11.88
CA PHE A 150 -3.34 -17.95 -11.14
C PHE A 150 -3.45 -19.23 -11.97
N LYS A 151 -3.82 -19.13 -13.25
CA LYS A 151 -3.84 -20.29 -14.16
C LYS A 151 -2.46 -20.92 -14.30
N ASN A 152 -1.42 -20.10 -14.43
CA ASN A 152 -0.03 -20.58 -14.50
C ASN A 152 0.39 -21.28 -13.20
N GLN A 153 -0.01 -20.77 -12.03
CA GLN A 153 0.26 -21.44 -10.75
C GLN A 153 -0.41 -22.82 -10.66
N GLU A 154 -1.68 -22.93 -11.08
CA GLU A 154 -2.37 -24.22 -11.10
C GLU A 154 -1.71 -25.21 -12.06
N ARG A 155 -1.32 -24.75 -13.25
CA ARG A 155 -0.60 -25.57 -14.22
C ARG A 155 0.77 -26.02 -13.72
N LEU A 156 1.54 -25.15 -13.07
CA LEU A 156 2.82 -25.52 -12.45
C LEU A 156 2.67 -26.61 -11.39
N HIS A 157 1.62 -26.56 -10.58
CA HIS A 157 1.34 -27.62 -9.60
C HIS A 157 0.98 -28.96 -10.25
N GLU A 158 0.31 -28.93 -11.39
CA GLU A 158 0.03 -30.12 -12.18
C GLU A 158 1.31 -30.69 -12.79
N LEU A 159 2.09 -29.86 -13.50
CA LEU A 159 3.34 -30.25 -14.13
C LEU A 159 4.35 -30.77 -13.12
N SER A 160 4.41 -30.18 -11.92
CA SER A 160 5.27 -30.68 -10.84
C SER A 160 4.90 -32.12 -10.46
N ARG A 161 3.61 -32.47 -10.39
CA ARG A 161 3.17 -33.85 -10.12
C ARG A 161 3.50 -34.78 -11.29
N GLN A 162 3.25 -34.34 -12.52
CA GLN A 162 3.57 -35.10 -13.72
C GLN A 162 5.08 -35.39 -13.84
N TYR A 163 5.92 -34.40 -13.53
CA TYR A 163 7.38 -34.50 -13.57
C TYR A 163 7.90 -35.53 -12.56
N GLN A 164 7.33 -35.53 -11.34
CA GLN A 164 7.67 -36.53 -10.31
C GLN A 164 7.17 -37.94 -10.69
N ALA A 165 6.02 -38.04 -11.35
CA ALA A 165 5.49 -39.32 -11.83
C ALA A 165 6.32 -39.88 -13.00
N ALA A 166 6.89 -39.01 -13.85
CA ALA A 166 7.72 -39.37 -15.00
C ALA A 166 9.18 -39.74 -14.63
N LYS A 167 9.49 -40.08 -13.37
CA LYS A 167 10.86 -40.27 -12.87
C LYS A 167 11.69 -41.31 -13.64
N ASN A 168 11.04 -42.25 -14.31
CA ASN A 168 11.69 -43.32 -15.08
C ASN A 168 11.71 -43.06 -16.59
N ASP A 169 11.24 -41.90 -17.06
CA ASP A 169 11.18 -41.51 -18.46
C ASP A 169 11.91 -40.16 -18.67
N PRO A 170 13.21 -40.18 -19.02
CA PRO A 170 14.01 -38.96 -19.12
C PRO A 170 13.56 -38.06 -20.28
N ALA A 171 13.03 -38.63 -21.36
CA ALA A 171 12.54 -37.84 -22.49
C ALA A 171 11.31 -37.03 -22.06
N ARG A 172 10.36 -37.68 -21.37
CA ARG A 172 9.18 -37.00 -20.85
C ARG A 172 9.52 -35.96 -19.77
N GLN A 173 10.51 -36.23 -18.93
CA GLN A 173 10.97 -35.24 -17.94
C GLN A 173 11.54 -33.99 -18.60
N ALA A 174 12.34 -34.11 -19.67
CA ALA A 174 12.89 -32.97 -20.38
C ALA A 174 11.80 -32.08 -20.99
N GLU A 175 10.74 -32.68 -21.56
CA GLU A 175 9.59 -31.93 -22.08
C GLU A 175 8.87 -31.14 -20.96
N LEU A 176 8.61 -31.80 -19.83
CA LEU A 176 7.94 -31.19 -18.68
C LEU A 176 8.81 -30.08 -18.06
N GLU A 177 10.12 -30.26 -18.00
CA GLU A 177 11.07 -29.25 -17.52
C GLU A 177 11.06 -27.99 -18.40
N GLN A 178 11.00 -28.17 -19.72
CA GLN A 178 10.87 -27.05 -20.66
C GLN A 178 9.56 -26.29 -20.45
N GLU A 179 8.43 -27.00 -20.34
CA GLU A 179 7.12 -26.37 -20.08
C GLU A 179 7.09 -25.61 -18.74
N ILE A 180 7.66 -26.20 -17.68
CA ILE A 180 7.81 -25.54 -16.38
C ILE A 180 8.65 -24.27 -16.53
N THR A 181 9.77 -24.34 -17.24
CA THR A 181 10.68 -23.20 -17.46
C THR A 181 9.97 -22.05 -18.17
N ASP A 182 9.20 -22.35 -19.21
CA ASP A 182 8.47 -21.34 -19.97
C ASP A 182 7.34 -20.70 -19.16
N LEU A 183 6.63 -21.48 -18.33
CA LEU A 183 5.64 -20.93 -17.40
C LEU A 183 6.25 -20.04 -16.31
N VAL A 184 7.43 -20.40 -15.79
CA VAL A 184 8.15 -19.57 -14.81
C VAL A 184 8.61 -18.26 -15.45
N ARG A 185 9.09 -18.28 -16.70
CA ARG A 185 9.42 -17.05 -17.46
C ARG A 185 8.18 -16.17 -17.66
N ALA A 186 7.04 -16.75 -18.02
CA ALA A 186 5.79 -16.03 -18.17
C ALA A 186 5.33 -15.39 -16.84
N GLN A 187 5.50 -16.10 -15.71
CA GLN A 187 5.20 -15.54 -14.39
C GLN A 187 6.08 -14.34 -14.04
N ASP A 188 7.38 -14.39 -14.36
CA ASP A 188 8.26 -13.25 -14.14
C ASP A 188 7.85 -12.04 -14.99
N GLN A 189 7.46 -12.27 -16.25
CA GLN A 189 6.94 -11.21 -17.12
C GLN A 189 5.67 -10.55 -16.56
N PHE A 190 4.71 -11.34 -16.05
CA PHE A 190 3.50 -10.78 -15.43
C PHE A 190 3.82 -9.99 -14.16
N LEU A 191 4.76 -10.48 -13.35
CA LEU A 191 5.24 -9.74 -12.18
C LEU A 191 5.85 -8.40 -12.57
N GLN A 192 6.70 -8.38 -13.59
CA GLN A 192 7.30 -7.14 -14.12
C GLN A 192 6.22 -6.16 -14.62
N GLN A 193 5.21 -6.64 -15.34
CA GLN A 193 4.09 -5.82 -15.81
C GLN A 193 3.31 -5.19 -14.64
N ARG A 194 3.01 -5.96 -13.59
CA ARG A 194 2.33 -5.44 -12.40
C ARG A 194 3.18 -4.42 -11.64
N VAL A 195 4.48 -4.66 -11.53
CA VAL A 195 5.40 -3.71 -10.89
C VAL A 195 5.45 -2.40 -11.68
N ALA A 196 5.57 -2.48 -13.01
CA ALA A 196 5.59 -1.30 -13.89
C ALA A 196 4.29 -0.48 -13.76
N PHE A 197 3.13 -1.14 -13.71
CA PHE A 197 1.87 -0.45 -13.48
C PHE A 197 1.79 0.24 -12.12
N ARG A 198 2.17 -0.44 -11.05
CA ARG A 198 2.19 0.16 -9.70
C ARG A 198 3.13 1.36 -9.64
N LEU A 199 4.28 1.28 -10.31
CA LEU A 199 5.20 2.41 -10.42
C LEU A 199 4.50 3.61 -11.07
N LYS A 200 3.80 3.39 -12.19
CA LYS A 200 3.04 4.42 -12.90
C LYS A 200 1.94 5.04 -12.03
N ASP A 201 1.14 4.23 -11.31
CA ASP A 201 0.13 4.75 -10.38
C ASP A 201 0.76 5.62 -9.27
N PHE A 202 1.88 5.17 -8.70
CA PHE A 202 2.61 5.97 -7.71
C PHE A 202 3.12 7.29 -8.29
N GLU A 203 3.66 7.28 -9.51
CA GLU A 203 4.08 8.51 -10.19
C GLU A 203 2.92 9.48 -10.40
N GLU A 204 1.76 9.00 -10.85
CA GLU A 204 0.56 9.82 -11.05
C GLU A 204 0.02 10.40 -9.73
N ARG A 205 0.03 9.60 -8.66
CA ARG A 205 -0.33 10.08 -7.32
C ARG A 205 0.63 11.14 -6.81
N LEU A 206 1.94 10.94 -6.99
CA LEU A 206 2.95 11.93 -6.59
C LEU A 206 2.78 13.23 -7.36
N ARG A 207 2.53 13.18 -8.67
CA ARG A 207 2.23 14.37 -9.48
C ARG A 207 0.99 15.11 -8.97
N ARG A 208 -0.10 14.40 -8.65
CA ARG A 208 -1.31 15.00 -8.06
C ARG A 208 -1.02 15.67 -6.72
N GLN A 209 -0.23 15.03 -5.86
CA GLN A 209 0.16 15.60 -4.56
C GLN A 209 1.05 16.84 -4.72
N GLN A 210 1.98 16.84 -5.67
CA GLN A 210 2.82 17.99 -6.00
C GLN A 210 1.98 19.17 -6.51
N ALA A 211 1.09 18.93 -7.47
CA ALA A 211 0.19 19.97 -7.98
C ALA A 211 -0.70 20.57 -6.87
N TRP A 212 -1.21 19.73 -5.96
CA TRP A 212 -1.98 20.20 -4.81
C TRP A 212 -1.13 21.07 -3.86
N LEU A 213 0.12 20.68 -3.58
CA LEU A 213 1.03 21.47 -2.76
C LEU A 213 1.38 22.82 -3.40
N GLU A 214 1.59 22.85 -4.70
CA GLU A 214 1.82 24.09 -5.46
C GLU A 214 0.62 25.04 -5.38
N LEU A 215 -0.60 24.49 -5.52
CA LEU A 215 -1.83 25.26 -5.36
C LEU A 215 -1.95 25.86 -3.95
N GLN A 216 -1.64 25.08 -2.90
CA GLN A 216 -1.64 25.58 -1.52
C GLN A 216 -0.59 26.68 -1.31
N ARG A 217 0.62 26.52 -1.86
CA ARG A 217 1.67 27.54 -1.80
C ARG A 217 1.24 28.83 -2.49
N ALA A 218 0.67 28.74 -3.69
CA ALA A 218 0.17 29.90 -4.41
C ALA A 218 -0.96 30.62 -3.65
N ARG A 219 -1.85 29.86 -3.00
CA ARG A 219 -2.90 30.42 -2.13
C ARG A 219 -2.30 31.17 -0.94
N MET A 220 -1.37 30.55 -0.22
CA MET A 220 -0.70 31.15 0.93
C MET A 220 0.05 32.42 0.54
N GLU A 221 0.73 32.43 -0.61
CA GLU A 221 1.43 33.62 -1.09
C GLU A 221 0.45 34.77 -1.38
N ARG A 222 -0.68 34.50 -2.03
CA ARG A 222 -1.73 35.51 -2.24
C ARG A 222 -2.30 36.05 -0.93
N GLU A 223 -2.56 35.17 0.05
CA GLU A 223 -3.04 35.58 1.37
C GLU A 223 -2.01 36.43 2.11
N LYS A 224 -0.72 36.09 1.98
CA LYS A 224 0.40 36.86 2.52
C LYS A 224 0.49 38.24 1.87
N SER A 225 0.46 38.35 0.54
CA SER A 225 0.47 39.65 -0.16
C SER A 225 -0.71 40.52 0.25
N ARG A 226 -1.92 39.95 0.34
CA ARG A 226 -3.11 40.68 0.85
C ARG A 226 -2.94 41.12 2.30
N SER A 227 -2.26 40.33 3.12
CA SER A 227 -1.97 40.70 4.50
C SER A 227 -0.97 41.84 4.58
N GLU A 228 0.09 41.81 3.78
CA GLU A 228 1.08 42.87 3.68
C GLU A 228 0.46 44.19 3.19
N GLU A 229 -0.45 44.13 2.21
CA GLU A 229 -1.22 45.28 1.74
C GLU A 229 -2.09 45.90 2.84
N ARG A 230 -2.83 45.08 3.61
CA ARG A 230 -3.62 45.57 4.76
C ARG A 230 -2.75 46.18 5.85
N VAL A 231 -1.57 45.62 6.09
CA VAL A 231 -0.59 46.19 7.04
C VAL A 231 -0.10 47.53 6.53
N ALA A 232 0.29 47.62 5.25
CA ALA A 232 0.77 48.86 4.64
C ALA A 232 -0.30 49.97 4.68
N ASP A 233 -1.55 49.67 4.31
CA ASP A 233 -2.68 50.59 4.39
C ASP A 233 -2.91 51.09 5.82
N ARG A 234 -2.91 50.17 6.79
CA ARG A 234 -3.05 50.53 8.21
C ARG A 234 -1.91 51.43 8.68
N VAL A 235 -0.66 51.15 8.30
CA VAL A 235 0.48 52.00 8.64
C VAL A 235 0.34 53.39 8.01
N ALA A 236 -0.13 53.48 6.76
CA ALA A 236 -0.36 54.76 6.09
C ALA A 236 -1.42 55.59 6.81
N ARG A 237 -2.55 54.99 7.20
CA ARG A 237 -3.58 55.64 8.00
C ARG A 237 -3.06 56.14 9.36
N ILE A 238 -2.25 55.33 10.06
CA ILE A 238 -1.62 55.76 11.33
C ILE A 238 -0.78 57.01 11.11
N LYS A 239 0.03 57.06 10.04
CA LYS A 239 0.88 58.22 9.74
C LYS A 239 0.09 59.50 9.45
N LEU A 240 -1.12 59.37 8.91
CA LEU A 240 -2.03 60.49 8.66
C LEU A 240 -2.79 60.95 9.92
N GLY A 241 -2.63 60.26 11.06
CA GLY A 241 -3.41 60.51 12.27
C GLY A 241 -4.85 59.97 12.20
N ASP A 242 -5.22 59.27 11.12
CA ASP A 242 -6.56 58.72 10.87
C ASP A 242 -6.71 57.30 11.43
N VAL A 243 -6.31 57.15 12.69
CA VAL A 243 -6.52 55.90 13.44
C VAL A 243 -7.22 56.26 14.73
N ALA A 244 -8.55 56.30 14.65
CA ALA A 244 -9.36 55.98 15.81
C ALA A 244 -8.85 54.63 16.35
N PRO A 245 -8.57 54.53 17.67
CA PRO A 245 -8.27 53.25 18.27
C PRO A 245 -9.37 52.28 17.84
N PRO A 246 -9.05 51.01 17.50
CA PRO A 246 -10.10 50.05 17.21
C PRO A 246 -11.05 50.15 18.40
N GLU A 247 -12.30 50.57 18.13
CA GLU A 247 -13.38 50.36 19.08
C GLU A 247 -13.44 48.84 19.17
N LEU A 248 -12.65 48.30 20.09
CA LEU A 248 -12.87 46.96 20.59
C LEU A 248 -14.37 46.97 20.86
N PRO A 249 -15.14 46.01 20.36
CA PRO A 249 -16.49 45.84 20.83
C PRO A 249 -16.35 45.54 22.31
N ILE A 250 -16.34 46.59 23.13
CA ILE A 250 -16.87 46.62 24.47
C ILE A 250 -18.36 46.46 24.21
N GLY A 251 -18.74 45.27 23.74
CA GLY A 251 -20.07 44.77 23.98
C GLY A 251 -20.27 45.01 25.48
N PRO A 252 -21.41 45.57 25.87
CA PRO A 252 -21.63 45.98 27.24
C PRO A 252 -21.16 44.86 28.15
N LEU A 253 -20.20 45.16 29.03
CA LEU A 253 -20.06 44.42 30.27
C LEU A 253 -21.41 44.62 30.95
N GLY A 254 -22.39 43.80 30.56
CA GLY A 254 -23.77 43.91 30.96
C GLY A 254 -23.76 43.90 32.49
N PRO A 255 -24.23 44.97 33.15
CA PRO A 255 -24.39 44.95 34.58
C PRO A 255 -25.58 44.04 34.88
N GLY A 256 -25.29 42.78 35.15
CA GLY A 256 -26.22 41.87 35.81
C GLY A 256 -26.74 40.73 34.96
N ALA A 257 -26.26 39.53 35.28
CA ALA A 257 -27.17 38.46 35.69
C ALA A 257 -26.55 37.74 36.91
N PRO A 258 -26.72 38.27 38.14
CA PRO A 258 -26.58 37.48 39.34
C PRO A 258 -27.90 36.73 39.53
N GLY A 259 -27.90 35.43 39.27
CA GLY A 259 -29.06 34.57 39.53
C GLY A 259 -29.36 33.61 38.38
N ASP A 260 -29.39 32.32 38.70
CA ASP A 260 -30.02 31.25 37.94
C ASP A 260 -29.39 30.85 36.60
N ARG A 261 -28.25 30.16 36.70
CA ARG A 261 -28.08 28.92 35.93
C ARG A 261 -28.13 27.73 36.87
N PRO A 262 -29.29 27.09 37.04
CA PRO A 262 -29.37 25.78 37.68
C PRO A 262 -28.71 24.75 36.77
N GLY A 263 -27.68 24.08 37.30
CA GLY A 263 -27.25 22.75 36.88
C GLY A 263 -26.86 22.59 35.39
N HIS A 264 -25.57 22.75 35.09
CA HIS A 264 -24.91 21.81 34.19
C HIS A 264 -23.49 21.54 34.65
N ASP A 265 -23.40 20.59 35.58
CA ASP A 265 -22.30 19.64 35.66
C ASP A 265 -21.92 19.17 34.24
N ARG A 266 -20.78 19.66 33.72
CA ARG A 266 -19.97 18.97 32.69
C ARG A 266 -18.72 19.78 32.29
N PHE A 267 -17.91 20.23 33.25
CA PHE A 267 -16.49 20.48 32.95
C PHE A 267 -15.60 20.02 34.10
N ARG A 268 -15.61 18.70 34.32
CA ARG A 268 -14.56 17.98 35.03
C ARG A 268 -13.37 17.81 34.08
N GLY A 269 -12.62 18.89 33.87
CA GLY A 269 -11.25 18.79 33.37
C GLY A 269 -10.37 18.14 34.45
N PRO A 270 -9.44 17.24 34.11
CA PRO A 270 -8.54 16.66 35.09
C PRO A 270 -7.59 17.76 35.61
N ARG A 271 -7.72 18.10 36.89
CA ARG A 271 -6.70 18.83 37.65
C ARG A 271 -5.74 17.82 38.27
N GLY A 272 -4.45 18.14 38.15
CA GLY A 272 -3.30 17.41 38.69
C GLY A 272 -2.37 17.06 37.53
N ARG A 273 -1.15 17.58 37.40
CA ARG A 273 -0.13 17.98 38.39
C ARG A 273 0.89 18.79 37.57
N GLY A 274 1.18 20.05 37.86
CA GLY A 274 2.12 20.42 38.93
C GLY A 274 3.54 19.98 38.55
N GLY A 275 4.30 20.86 37.89
CA GLY A 275 5.69 20.61 37.51
C GLY A 275 6.31 21.81 36.80
N PHE A 276 6.54 22.89 37.55
CA PHE A 276 7.52 23.91 37.17
C PHE A 276 8.90 23.26 37.18
N GLY A 277 9.56 23.26 36.04
CA GLY A 277 10.97 22.91 35.90
C GLY A 277 11.54 23.74 34.77
N GLU A 278 12.28 24.79 35.14
CA GLU A 278 13.30 25.37 34.26
C GLU A 278 14.20 24.24 33.75
N GLN A 279 14.22 24.03 32.44
CA GLN A 279 15.26 23.25 31.74
C GLN A 279 15.34 23.75 30.30
N GLY A 280 16.56 24.00 29.86
CA GLY A 280 16.94 24.78 28.68
C GLY A 280 16.57 24.20 27.31
N PRO A 281 17.20 24.72 26.23
CA PRO A 281 16.93 24.26 24.87
C PRO A 281 17.57 22.89 24.67
N ASP A 282 16.81 21.84 24.95
CA ASP A 282 17.21 20.46 24.67
C ASP A 282 16.35 19.90 23.53
N GLU A 283 17.04 19.39 22.51
CA GLU A 283 16.48 18.87 21.28
C GLU A 283 15.74 17.55 21.56
N GLY A 284 14.41 17.61 21.54
CA GLY A 284 13.54 16.45 21.76
C GLY A 284 13.02 15.82 20.46
N PRO A 285 13.08 14.48 20.31
CA PRO A 285 12.69 13.76 19.10
C PRO A 285 11.16 13.65 18.92
N LEU A 286 10.74 13.58 17.66
CA LEU A 286 9.35 13.43 17.22
C LEU A 286 8.64 12.21 17.87
N PRO A 287 7.39 12.33 18.36
CA PRO A 287 6.65 11.19 18.85
C PRO A 287 6.02 10.39 17.70
N ALA A 288 6.36 9.10 17.68
CA ALA A 288 5.68 8.09 16.90
C ALA A 288 4.23 7.86 17.38
N GLY A 289 3.32 7.82 16.41
CA GLY A 289 2.11 6.99 16.34
C GLY A 289 1.33 6.70 17.63
N ARG A 290 0.25 7.44 17.86
CA ARG A 290 -0.92 6.94 18.59
C ARG A 290 -2.04 6.59 17.59
N PRO A 291 -2.50 5.33 17.50
CA PRO A 291 -3.71 5.02 16.76
C PRO A 291 -4.95 5.50 17.53
N ALA A 292 -5.82 6.23 16.84
CA ALA A 292 -7.10 6.67 17.36
C ALA A 292 -8.04 5.47 17.59
N ARG A 293 -8.67 5.40 18.77
CA ARG A 293 -9.74 4.43 19.09
C ARG A 293 -11.05 4.84 18.38
N PRO A 294 -11.83 3.89 17.82
CA PRO A 294 -13.17 4.20 17.34
C PRO A 294 -14.14 4.26 18.53
N ARG A 295 -14.85 5.39 18.66
CA ARG A 295 -16.01 5.50 19.55
C ARG A 295 -17.27 5.17 18.76
N HIS A 296 -17.88 4.02 19.05
CA HIS A 296 -19.28 3.79 18.74
C HIS A 296 -20.15 4.73 19.61
N ARG A 297 -20.96 5.55 18.95
CA ARG A 297 -22.21 6.05 19.51
C ARG A 297 -23.26 6.02 18.42
N GLY A 298 -24.27 5.19 18.62
CA GLY A 298 -25.50 5.24 17.85
C GLY A 298 -26.22 6.57 18.09
N ARG A 299 -26.82 7.08 17.02
CA ARG A 299 -28.02 7.90 17.06
C ARG A 299 -28.70 7.75 15.71
N GLY A 300 -29.89 7.18 15.73
CA GLY A 300 -30.82 7.31 14.62
C GLY A 300 -31.14 8.78 14.40
N ALA A 301 -31.11 9.18 13.14
CA ALA A 301 -31.69 10.39 12.61
C ALA A 301 -31.97 10.11 11.13
N GLU A 302 -33.24 9.85 10.85
CA GLU A 302 -34.02 10.38 9.73
C GLU A 302 -33.23 10.74 8.46
N ASN A 303 -33.44 9.95 7.40
CA ASN A 303 -33.08 10.28 6.03
C ASN A 303 -33.76 11.60 5.62
N PRO A 304 -33.03 12.65 5.23
CA PRO A 304 -33.63 13.74 4.45
C PRO A 304 -33.98 13.21 3.04
N PRO A 305 -35.06 13.71 2.41
CA PRO A 305 -35.41 13.33 1.05
C PRO A 305 -34.33 13.76 0.05
N PRO A 306 -34.25 13.11 -1.13
CA PRO A 306 -33.29 13.46 -2.16
C PRO A 306 -33.52 14.92 -2.60
N ARG A 307 -32.46 15.73 -2.52
CA ARG A 307 -32.44 17.03 -3.19
C ARG A 307 -32.32 16.77 -4.68
N ASP A 308 -33.34 17.19 -5.40
CA ASP A 308 -33.37 17.29 -6.85
C ASP A 308 -32.14 18.06 -7.38
N GLY A 309 -31.70 17.62 -8.56
CA GLY A 309 -30.51 18.07 -9.26
C GLY A 309 -30.41 19.59 -9.34
N ALA A 310 -29.35 20.11 -8.74
CA ALA A 310 -28.74 21.36 -9.17
C ALA A 310 -27.46 20.98 -9.92
N ASP A 311 -27.49 21.23 -11.22
CA ASP A 311 -26.36 21.16 -12.14
C ASP A 311 -25.20 21.98 -11.57
N HIS A 312 -24.23 21.30 -10.95
CA HIS A 312 -22.90 21.87 -10.78
C HIS A 312 -22.19 21.78 -12.13
N GLU A 313 -22.51 22.74 -13.00
CA GLU A 313 -21.72 23.06 -14.18
C GLU A 313 -20.26 23.20 -13.73
N ALA A 314 -19.41 22.30 -14.23
CA ALA A 314 -17.98 22.42 -14.02
C ALA A 314 -17.52 23.77 -14.56
N PRO A 315 -16.66 24.52 -13.85
CA PRO A 315 -16.15 25.78 -14.35
C PRO A 315 -15.49 25.54 -15.73
N PRO A 316 -15.70 26.42 -16.71
CA PRO A 316 -15.14 26.26 -18.04
C PRO A 316 -13.61 26.12 -17.95
N PRO A 317 -13.00 25.27 -18.78
CA PRO A 317 -11.55 25.14 -18.82
C PRO A 317 -10.93 26.49 -19.17
N PRO A 318 -9.73 26.81 -18.63
CA PRO A 318 -9.04 28.05 -18.96
C PRO A 318 -8.76 28.10 -20.46
N GLU A 319 -9.15 29.19 -21.10
CA GLU A 319 -8.88 29.47 -22.50
C GLU A 319 -7.36 29.52 -22.70
N HIS A 320 -6.82 28.56 -23.44
CA HIS A 320 -5.42 28.59 -23.87
C HIS A 320 -5.27 29.65 -24.96
N GLU A 321 -4.70 30.79 -24.61
CA GLU A 321 -4.22 31.76 -25.60
C GLU A 321 -3.19 31.06 -26.52
N PRO A 322 -3.37 31.13 -27.85
CA PRO A 322 -2.40 30.57 -28.78
C PRO A 322 -1.08 31.33 -28.66
N PRO A 323 0.07 30.64 -28.78
CA PRO A 323 1.38 31.28 -28.69
C PRO A 323 1.54 32.34 -29.81
N PRO A 324 2.24 33.45 -29.53
CA PRO A 324 2.46 34.49 -30.52
C PRO A 324 3.24 33.91 -31.71
N THR A 325 2.76 34.21 -32.91
CA THR A 325 3.46 33.91 -34.16
C THR A 325 4.78 34.67 -34.19
N PRO A 326 5.90 34.01 -34.50
CA PRO A 326 7.17 34.71 -34.70
C PRO A 326 7.15 35.47 -36.04
N ASP A 327 7.55 36.74 -35.99
CA ASP A 327 7.89 37.57 -37.15
C ASP A 327 9.19 37.08 -37.82
#